data_AF-A0A4W3JP67-F1
#
_entry.id   AF-A0A4W3JP67-F1
#
_cell.length_a   1.000
_cell.length_b   1.000
_cell.length_c   1.000
_cell.angle_alpha   90.00
_cell.angle_beta   90.00
_cell.angle_gamma   90.00
#
_symmetry.space_group_name_H-M   'P 1'
#
loop_
_entity.id
_entity.type
_entity.pdbx_description
1 polymer ?
#
loop_
_entity_poly.entity_id
_entity_poly.type
_entity_poly.pdbx_seq_one_letter_code
_entity_poly.pdbx_strand_id
1 'polypeptide(L)'
;MELAHTCIGTPYYLSPEICENRPYNNKTDIWSLGCVLYELSTLNHPFEGKSLRHLVVKICRGHFAPINPRYSYDLRMLVAQLFKVNSRDRPSINSILKKNFLEKRIGRHLSPEVR
;
A
#
# COMPACT_ATOMS: atom_id res chain seq x y z
N MET A 1 1.14 32.81 12.79
CA MET A 1 0.50 31.57 12.29
C MET A 1 1.26 30.41 12.89
N GLU A 2 0.82 29.93 14.05
CA GLU A 2 1.30 28.66 14.60
C GLU A 2 0.65 27.54 13.79
N LEU A 3 1.45 26.83 13.01
CA LEU A 3 1.08 25.53 12.46
C LEU A 3 1.28 24.51 13.58
N ALA A 4 0.22 23.79 13.96
CA ALA A 4 0.25 22.85 15.06
C ALA A 4 1.40 21.84 14.94
N HIS A 5 2.20 21.72 16.01
CA HIS A 5 3.29 20.73 16.17
C HIS A 5 2.76 19.33 16.56
N THR A 6 1.67 18.90 15.95
CA THR A 6 1.16 17.53 16.08
C THR A 6 0.81 17.00 14.69
N CYS A 7 1.28 15.81 14.37
CA CYS A 7 0.88 15.11 13.15
C CYS A 7 -0.53 14.56 13.36
N ILE A 8 -1.54 15.39 13.12
CA ILE A 8 -2.95 15.02 13.21
C ILE A 8 -3.30 14.14 12.00
N GLY A 9 -3.60 12.85 12.23
CA GLY A 9 -4.00 11.87 11.20
C GLY A 9 -3.61 10.42 11.54
N THR A 10 -3.96 9.48 10.67
CA THR A 10 -3.57 8.05 10.76
C THR A 10 -2.33 7.79 9.90
N PRO A 11 -1.09 7.83 10.44
CA PRO A 11 0.14 7.84 9.65
C PRO A 11 0.48 6.50 8.98
N TYR A 12 -0.33 5.45 9.20
CA TYR A 12 -0.07 4.08 8.73
C TYR A 12 -0.17 3.90 7.21
N TYR A 13 -0.69 4.90 6.49
CA TYR A 13 -0.82 4.90 5.03
C TYR A 13 0.24 5.74 4.31
N LEU A 14 1.16 6.37 5.04
CA LEU A 14 2.23 7.18 4.46
C LEU A 14 3.16 6.30 3.62
N SER A 15 3.48 6.78 2.40
CA SER A 15 4.44 6.14 1.53
C SER A 15 5.86 6.67 1.76
N PRO A 16 6.91 5.94 1.34
CA PRO A 16 8.31 6.37 1.48
C PRO A 16 8.58 7.74 0.87
N GLU A 17 8.04 8.02 -0.32
CA GLU A 17 8.23 9.32 -0.97
C GLU A 17 7.61 10.47 -0.17
N ILE A 18 6.44 10.29 0.45
CA ILE A 18 5.83 11.32 1.29
C ILE A 18 6.61 11.51 2.60
N CYS A 19 7.07 10.42 3.21
CA CYS A 19 7.93 10.48 4.39
C CYS A 19 9.23 11.26 4.15
N GLU A 20 9.74 11.26 2.91
CA GLU A 20 10.94 11.95 2.48
C GLU A 20 10.66 13.34 1.87
N ASN A 21 9.43 13.87 2.03
CA ASN A 21 8.98 15.14 1.44
C ASN A 21 9.14 15.21 -0.09
N ARG A 22 9.08 14.07 -0.78
CA ARG A 22 9.03 14.00 -2.25
C ARG A 22 7.59 14.15 -2.75
N PRO A 23 7.37 14.59 -4.01
CA PRO A 23 6.03 14.84 -4.53
C PRO A 23 5.12 13.61 -4.53
N TYR A 24 3.85 13.83 -4.16
CA TYR A 24 2.77 12.86 -4.32
C TYR A 24 2.59 12.48 -5.79
N ASN A 25 2.30 11.22 -6.05
CA ASN A 25 1.93 10.74 -7.38
C ASN A 25 0.98 9.53 -7.28
N ASN A 26 0.49 9.05 -8.42
CA ASN A 26 -0.45 7.93 -8.46
C ASN A 26 0.09 6.61 -7.84
N LYS A 27 1.41 6.46 -7.68
CA LYS A 27 2.01 5.29 -7.00
C LYS A 27 1.99 5.44 -5.48
N THR A 28 1.77 6.64 -4.95
CA THR A 28 1.47 6.86 -3.54
C THR A 28 0.14 6.21 -3.18
N ASP A 29 -0.88 6.32 -4.05
CA ASP A 29 -2.15 5.57 -3.91
C ASP A 29 -1.94 4.04 -3.96
N ILE A 30 -1.01 3.57 -4.78
CA ILE A 30 -0.69 2.14 -4.85
C ILE A 30 -0.10 1.61 -3.54
N TRP A 31 0.67 2.44 -2.82
CA TRP A 31 1.19 2.09 -1.50
C TRP A 31 0.07 2.02 -0.45
N SER A 32 -0.80 3.02 -0.39
CA SER A 32 -1.92 3.04 0.56
C SER A 32 -2.93 1.91 0.27
N LEU A 33 -3.15 1.56 -1.00
CA LEU A 33 -3.87 0.34 -1.40
C LEU A 33 -3.19 -0.92 -0.85
N GLY A 34 -1.86 -0.97 -0.87
CA GLY A 34 -1.07 -2.03 -0.24
C GLY A 34 -1.34 -2.14 1.26
N CYS A 35 -1.41 -1.01 1.97
CA CYS A 35 -1.77 -0.99 3.39
C CYS A 35 -3.15 -1.60 3.64
N VAL A 36 -4.17 -1.16 2.90
CA VAL A 36 -5.53 -1.71 3.02
C VAL A 36 -5.55 -3.21 2.74
N LEU A 37 -4.90 -3.67 1.68
CA LEU A 37 -4.85 -5.09 1.33
C LEU A 37 -4.13 -5.94 2.38
N TYR A 38 -3.07 -5.40 2.97
CA TYR A 38 -2.35 -6.02 4.08
C TYR A 38 -3.22 -6.10 5.34
N GLU A 39 -3.92 -5.03 5.70
CA GLU A 39 -4.84 -4.99 6.84
C GLU A 39 -5.97 -6.01 6.68
N LEU A 40 -6.56 -6.12 5.50
CA LEU A 40 -7.58 -7.14 5.21
C LEU A 40 -7.05 -8.57 5.34
N SER A 41 -5.75 -8.77 5.11
CA SER A 41 -5.10 -10.09 5.16
C SER A 41 -4.56 -10.48 6.53
N THR A 42 -4.33 -9.50 7.41
CA THR A 42 -3.60 -9.71 8.68
C THR A 42 -4.30 -9.14 9.89
N LEU A 43 -5.30 -8.27 9.71
CA LEU A 43 -5.94 -7.46 10.75
C LEU A 43 -4.98 -6.55 11.52
N ASN A 44 -3.81 -6.25 10.94
CA ASN A 44 -2.76 -5.41 11.51
C ASN A 44 -2.22 -4.43 10.46
N HIS A 45 -1.59 -3.33 10.89
CA HIS A 45 -0.91 -2.43 9.96
C HIS A 45 0.41 -3.03 9.45
N PRO A 46 0.83 -2.73 8.20
CA PRO A 46 2.09 -3.23 7.65
C PRO A 46 3.32 -2.63 8.33
N PHE A 47 3.22 -1.37 8.76
CA PHE A 47 4.30 -0.62 9.41
C PHE A 47 3.77 0.01 10.70
N GLU A 48 4.44 -0.26 11.81
CA GLU A 48 4.10 0.27 13.13
C GLU A 48 5.36 0.69 13.87
N GLY A 49 5.30 1.81 14.59
CA GLY A 49 6.43 2.33 15.36
C GLY A 49 5.99 2.91 16.69
N LYS A 50 6.86 2.81 17.71
CA LYS A 50 6.65 3.43 19.03
C LYS A 50 6.61 4.97 19.00
N SER A 51 6.98 5.57 17.86
CA SER A 51 6.92 7.00 17.59
C SER A 51 6.79 7.22 16.09
N LEU A 52 6.34 8.40 15.67
CA LEU A 52 6.25 8.75 14.26
C LEU A 52 7.60 8.62 13.54
N ARG A 53 8.70 9.05 14.16
CA ARG A 53 10.04 8.92 13.59
C ARG A 53 10.40 7.45 13.34
N HIS A 54 10.07 6.56 14.28
CA HIS A 54 10.32 5.13 14.12
C HIS A 54 9.45 4.52 13.01
N LEU A 55 8.18 4.93 12.93
CA LEU A 55 7.27 4.53 11.87
C LEU A 55 7.80 4.95 10.48
N VAL A 56 8.20 6.21 10.33
CA VAL A 56 8.81 6.76 9.10
C VAL A 56 10.03 5.94 8.67
N VAL A 57 10.93 5.62 9.61
CA VAL A 57 12.12 4.81 9.30
C VAL A 57 11.73 3.42 8.79
N LYS A 58 10.71 2.78 9.37
CA LYS A 58 10.24 1.47 8.92
C LYS A 58 9.60 1.53 7.53
N ILE A 59 8.77 2.54 7.28
CA ILE A 59 8.15 2.81 5.97
C ILE A 59 9.24 2.96 4.91
N CYS A 60 10.23 3.83 5.14
CA CYS A 60 11.30 4.08 4.16
C CYS A 60 12.20 2.86 3.93
N ARG A 61 12.29 1.94 4.90
CA ARG A 61 12.98 0.65 4.74
C ARG A 61 12.13 -0.40 4.01
N GLY A 62 10.81 -0.25 3.94
CA GLY A 62 9.91 -1.20 3.28
C GLY A 62 9.89 -2.60 3.90
N HIS A 63 10.30 -2.75 5.16
CA HIS A 63 10.27 -4.04 5.87
C HIS A 63 8.95 -4.18 6.64
N PHE A 64 8.12 -5.13 6.22
CA PHE A 64 6.84 -5.49 6.84
C PHE A 64 6.81 -6.98 7.16
N ALA A 65 5.97 -7.41 8.10
CA ALA A 65 5.85 -8.83 8.43
C ALA A 65 5.18 -9.59 7.27
N PRO A 66 5.61 -10.82 6.95
CA PRO A 66 5.02 -11.57 5.83
C PRO A 66 3.57 -11.96 6.12
N ILE A 67 2.71 -11.86 5.10
CA ILE A 67 1.33 -12.37 5.16
C ILE A 67 1.35 -13.90 5.35
N ASN A 68 0.42 -14.40 6.17
CA ASN A 68 0.30 -15.82 6.49
C ASN A 68 0.29 -16.70 5.21
N PRO A 69 1.11 -17.77 5.13
CA PRO A 69 1.16 -18.66 3.97
C PRO A 69 -0.14 -19.35 3.57
N ARG A 70 -1.18 -19.36 4.43
CA ARG A 70 -2.54 -19.84 4.09
C ARG A 70 -3.15 -19.09 2.90
N TYR A 71 -2.72 -17.86 2.66
CA TYR A 71 -3.17 -17.06 1.53
C TYR A 71 -2.40 -17.44 0.26
N SER A 72 -3.07 -17.29 -0.88
CA SER A 72 -2.50 -17.63 -2.18
C SER A 72 -1.17 -16.91 -2.41
N TYR A 73 -0.28 -17.59 -3.14
CA TYR A 73 0.99 -16.99 -3.58
C TYR A 73 0.75 -15.65 -4.31
N ASP A 74 -0.25 -15.60 -5.18
CA ASP A 74 -0.64 -14.40 -5.93
C ASP A 74 -0.96 -13.20 -5.05
N LEU A 75 -1.71 -13.40 -3.96
CA LEU A 75 -2.05 -12.32 -3.03
C LEU A 75 -0.80 -11.81 -2.30
N ARG A 76 0.00 -12.74 -1.76
CA ARG A 76 1.25 -12.40 -1.04
C ARG A 76 2.23 -11.65 -1.95
N MET A 77 2.34 -12.10 -3.20
CA MET A 77 3.17 -11.44 -4.21
C MET A 77 2.64 -10.09 -4.63
N LEU A 78 1.32 -9.92 -4.78
CA LEU A 78 0.72 -8.62 -5.06
C LEU A 78 1.09 -7.64 -3.95
N VAL A 79 0.87 -7.97 -2.68
CA VAL A 79 1.22 -7.07 -1.56
C VAL A 79 2.71 -6.71 -1.55
N ALA A 80 3.61 -7.67 -1.79
CA ALA A 80 5.04 -7.41 -1.91
C ALA A 80 5.39 -6.46 -3.08
N GLN A 81 4.62 -6.48 -4.17
CA GLN A 81 4.77 -5.54 -5.30
C GLN A 81 4.27 -4.13 -4.94
N LEU A 82 3.20 -4.01 -4.16
CA LEU A 82 2.64 -2.72 -3.72
C LEU A 82 3.58 -1.98 -2.74
N PHE A 83 4.32 -2.72 -1.91
CA PHE A 83 5.29 -2.17 -0.95
C PHE A 83 6.73 -2.02 -1.48
N LYS A 84 6.92 -1.93 -2.81
CA LYS A 84 8.23 -1.52 -3.34
C LYS A 84 8.55 -0.08 -2.91
N VAL A 85 9.71 0.11 -2.26
CA VAL A 85 10.12 1.41 -1.72
C VAL A 85 10.23 2.45 -2.83
N ASN A 86 10.89 2.10 -3.94
CA ASN A 86 10.88 2.91 -5.14
C ASN A 86 9.50 2.86 -5.81
N SER A 87 8.83 4.01 -5.89
CA SER A 87 7.49 4.16 -6.44
C SER A 87 7.36 3.73 -7.90
N ARG A 88 8.47 3.78 -8.68
CA ARG A 88 8.48 3.36 -10.08
C ARG A 88 8.32 1.85 -10.23
N ASP A 89 8.78 1.08 -9.25
CA ASP A 89 8.75 -0.39 -9.26
C ASP A 89 7.38 -0.94 -8.82
N ARG A 90 6.50 -0.09 -8.29
CA ARG A 90 5.11 -0.44 -7.97
C ARG A 90 4.31 -0.58 -9.28
N PRO A 91 3.45 -1.61 -9.42
CA PRO A 91 2.59 -1.75 -10.59
C PRO A 91 1.59 -0.58 -10.69
N SER A 92 1.14 -0.26 -11.90
CA SER A 92 -0.01 0.64 -12.07
C SER A 92 -1.31 -0.07 -11.69
N ILE A 93 -2.36 0.68 -11.36
CA ILE A 93 -3.68 0.11 -11.08
C ILE A 93 -4.20 -0.75 -12.24
N ASN A 94 -3.99 -0.30 -13.47
CA ASN A 94 -4.37 -1.07 -14.68
C ASN A 94 -3.60 -2.40 -14.78
N SER A 95 -2.33 -2.44 -14.37
CA SER A 95 -1.55 -3.68 -14.32
C SER A 95 -2.05 -4.63 -13.24
N ILE A 96 -2.49 -4.10 -12.09
CA ILE A 96 -3.08 -4.90 -11.00
C ILE A 96 -4.40 -5.54 -11.46
N LEU A 97 -5.30 -4.74 -12.06
CA LEU A 97 -6.62 -5.21 -12.50
C LEU A 97 -6.54 -6.30 -13.59
N LYS A 98 -5.47 -6.30 -14.41
CA LYS A 98 -5.19 -7.32 -15.43
C LYS A 98 -4.58 -8.62 -14.90
N LYS A 99 -4.35 -8.76 -13.59
CA LYS A 99 -3.85 -10.03 -13.03
C LYS A 99 -4.96 -11.08 -13.09
N ASN A 100 -4.63 -12.28 -13.57
CA ASN A 100 -5.59 -13.38 -13.82
C ASN A 100 -6.57 -13.67 -12.66
N PHE A 101 -6.14 -13.54 -11.41
CA PHE A 101 -6.98 -13.81 -10.24
C PHE A 101 -7.94 -12.67 -9.86
N LEU A 102 -7.72 -11.46 -10.39
CA LEU A 102 -8.58 -10.28 -10.22
C LEU A 102 -9.47 -10.04 -11.44
N GLU A 103 -8.92 -10.17 -12.65
CA GLU A 103 -9.65 -9.92 -13.91
C GLU A 103 -10.97 -10.70 -13.98
N LYS A 104 -10.95 -11.98 -13.60
CA LYS A 104 -12.13 -12.86 -13.54
C LYS A 104 -13.22 -12.39 -12.56
N ARG A 105 -12.86 -11.56 -11.57
CA ARG A 105 -13.77 -11.04 -10.54
C ARG A 105 -14.33 -9.68 -10.91
N ILE A 106 -13.54 -8.85 -11.59
CA ILE A 106 -13.91 -7.48 -11.97
C ILE A 106 -15.15 -7.47 -12.87
N GLY A 107 -15.25 -8.40 -13.83
CA GLY A 107 -16.41 -8.51 -14.71
C GLY A 107 -17.74 -8.65 -13.95
N ARG A 108 -17.75 -9.14 -12.71
CA ARG A 108 -18.97 -9.28 -11.91
C ARG A 108 -19.43 -7.97 -11.24
N HIS A 109 -18.56 -6.95 -11.21
CA HIS A 109 -18.78 -5.71 -10.47
C HIS A 109 -18.76 -4.45 -11.36
N LEU A 110 -18.34 -4.57 -12.62
CA LEU A 110 -18.43 -3.48 -13.60
C LEU A 110 -19.61 -3.70 -14.55
N SER A 111 -20.38 -2.64 -14.78
CA SER A 111 -21.43 -2.63 -15.81
C SER A 111 -20.81 -2.80 -17.21
N PRO A 112 -21.58 -3.31 -18.19
CA PRO A 112 -21.08 -3.49 -19.55
C PRO A 112 -20.55 -2.21 -20.20
N GLU A 113 -21.00 -1.02 -19.79
CA GLU A 113 -20.54 0.26 -20.37
C GLU A 113 -19.12 0.66 -19.92
N VAL A 114 -18.59 0.05 -18.85
CA VAL A 114 -17.32 0.42 -18.20
C VAL A 114 -16.26 -0.69 -18.33
N ARG A 115 -16.59 -1.80 -19.00
CA ARG A 115 -15.65 -2.89 -19.31
C ARG A 115 -14.77 -2.53 -20.51
#